data_AF-A0A7C0Z3U3-F1
#
_entry.id   AF-A0A7C0Z3U3-F1
#
_cell.length_a   1.000
_cell.length_b   1.000
_cell.length_c   1.000
_cell.angle_alpha   90.00
_cell.angle_beta   90.00
_cell.angle_gamma   90.00
#
_symmetry.space_group_name_H-M   'P 1'
#
loop_
_entity.id
_entity.type
_entity.pdbx_description
1 polymer ?
#
loop_
_entity_poly.entity_id
_entity_poly.type
_entity_poly.pdbx_seq_one_letter_code
_entity_poly.pdbx_strand_id
1 'polypeptide(L)'
;MVLESLYNIKDVRKHPSEIFILGVIGTILAIIISFFLNRGGLFLVFLITLAVLPLTIKQLKYEERRHEYDHFWNYLYSLGFFSRHKDLIVDYFCLILGITLSISVSYLILPTNVSSSIFSDQILTISSITGHATASGIFSKILFNNIGVMVICFAFSLFYSSGAIFLISWNASVLGVVVGQGAKNLMGLPSIPLVLFSYLPHGIFEFSGYILAGIAGGILSIALARHKESRKHFLFVLQDSLLLLAMGIVFIFIGAIIEVMFI
;
A
#
# COMPACT_ATOMS: atom_id res chain seq x y z
N MET A 1 11.66 -13.18 -10.96
CA MET A 1 12.96 -12.49 -10.71
C MET A 1 13.75 -13.24 -9.64
N VAL A 2 15.06 -12.97 -9.45
CA VAL A 2 15.89 -13.66 -8.43
C VAL A 2 15.28 -13.56 -7.02
N LEU A 3 14.77 -12.39 -6.64
CA LEU A 3 14.03 -12.19 -5.38
C LEU A 3 12.80 -13.11 -5.28
N GLU A 4 12.07 -13.35 -6.36
CA GLU A 4 10.87 -14.20 -6.39
C GLU A 4 11.19 -15.70 -6.21
N SER A 5 12.38 -16.13 -6.62
CA SER A 5 12.85 -17.51 -6.39
C SER A 5 13.33 -17.76 -4.97
N LEU A 6 13.65 -16.70 -4.22
CA LEU A 6 14.05 -16.81 -2.81
C LEU A 6 12.86 -17.03 -1.88
N TYR A 7 11.64 -16.65 -2.30
CA TYR A 7 10.45 -16.71 -1.46
C TYR A 7 9.43 -17.77 -1.94
N ASN A 8 9.14 -18.71 -1.05
CA ASN A 8 8.02 -19.63 -1.18
C ASN A 8 6.74 -18.99 -0.61
N ILE A 9 5.68 -18.89 -1.42
CA ILE A 9 4.44 -18.18 -1.07
C ILE A 9 3.81 -18.74 0.22
N LYS A 10 3.90 -20.06 0.42
CA LYS A 10 3.32 -20.73 1.58
C LYS A 10 4.03 -20.36 2.88
N ASP A 11 5.31 -20.04 2.81
CA ASP A 11 6.13 -19.66 3.95
C ASP A 11 5.95 -18.16 4.25
N VAL A 12 5.92 -17.33 3.20
CA VAL A 12 5.63 -15.88 3.29
C VAL A 12 4.31 -15.60 4.03
N ARG A 13 3.22 -16.32 3.72
CA ARG A 13 1.93 -16.12 4.41
C ARG A 13 1.94 -16.54 5.89
N LYS A 14 2.84 -17.45 6.28
CA LYS A 14 3.02 -17.82 7.70
C LYS A 14 3.88 -16.81 8.44
N HIS A 15 4.73 -16.10 7.71
CA HIS A 15 5.72 -15.18 8.25
C HIS A 15 5.65 -13.82 7.54
N PRO A 16 4.64 -12.98 7.85
CA PRO A 16 4.47 -11.67 7.22
C PRO A 16 5.66 -10.71 7.43
N SER A 17 6.52 -11.01 8.40
CA SER A 17 7.83 -10.39 8.58
C SER A 17 8.73 -10.47 7.34
N GLU A 18 8.58 -11.49 6.50
CA GLU A 18 9.33 -11.60 5.25
C GLU A 18 8.97 -10.49 4.26
N ILE A 19 7.69 -10.13 4.18
CA ILE A 19 7.21 -9.01 3.35
C ILE A 19 7.71 -7.67 3.89
N PHE A 20 7.71 -7.52 5.21
CA PHE A 20 8.32 -6.34 5.85
C PHE A 20 9.80 -6.20 5.48
N ILE A 21 10.58 -7.27 5.60
CA ILE A 21 12.01 -7.30 5.25
C ILE A 21 12.22 -6.99 3.76
N LEU A 22 11.38 -7.56 2.88
CA LEU A 22 11.43 -7.26 1.45
C LEU A 22 11.18 -5.76 1.19
N GLY A 23 10.19 -5.17 1.87
CA GLY A 23 9.92 -3.74 1.80
C GLY A 23 11.14 -2.91 2.23
N VAL A 24 11.80 -3.31 3.32
CA VAL A 24 13.02 -2.64 3.80
C VAL A 24 14.16 -2.75 2.79
N ILE A 25 14.51 -3.96 2.36
CA ILE A 25 15.64 -4.19 1.44
C ILE A 25 15.38 -3.50 0.09
N GLY A 26 14.17 -3.68 -0.47
CA GLY A 26 13.77 -3.05 -1.72
C GLY A 26 13.86 -1.52 -1.65
N THR A 27 13.44 -0.93 -0.54
CA THR A 27 13.51 0.52 -0.32
C THR A 27 14.94 1.03 -0.17
N ILE A 28 15.79 0.35 0.60
CA ILE A 28 17.19 0.74 0.75
C ILE A 28 17.94 0.66 -0.60
N LEU A 29 17.73 -0.42 -1.37
CA LEU A 29 18.29 -0.54 -2.71
C LEU A 29 17.79 0.57 -3.65
N ALA A 30 16.49 0.89 -3.60
CA ALA A 30 15.91 1.97 -4.39
C ALA A 30 16.53 3.33 -4.04
N ILE A 31 16.78 3.62 -2.75
CA ILE A 31 17.45 4.86 -2.30
C ILE A 31 18.89 4.92 -2.82
N ILE A 32 19.65 3.83 -2.72
CA ILE A 32 21.04 3.77 -3.21
C ILE A 32 21.10 4.02 -4.72
N ILE A 33 20.22 3.37 -5.49
CA ILE A 33 20.15 3.56 -6.95
C ILE A 33 19.71 4.98 -7.30
N SER A 34 18.71 5.52 -6.59
CA SER A 34 18.22 6.90 -6.77
C SER A 34 19.33 7.93 -6.52
N PHE A 35 20.11 7.73 -5.46
CA PHE A 35 21.28 8.55 -5.15
C PHE A 35 22.32 8.48 -6.27
N PHE A 36 22.70 7.27 -6.70
CA PHE A 36 23.71 7.07 -7.73
C PHE A 36 23.33 7.67 -9.09
N LEU A 37 22.05 7.56 -9.47
CA LEU A 37 21.53 8.10 -10.73
C LEU A 37 21.12 9.57 -10.64
N ASN A 38 21.20 10.18 -9.45
CA ASN A 38 20.75 11.54 -9.17
C ASN A 38 19.30 11.79 -9.63
N ARG A 39 18.40 10.83 -9.34
CA ARG A 39 16.96 10.88 -9.64
C ARG A 39 16.19 10.48 -8.38
N GLY A 40 15.21 11.29 -7.97
CA GLY A 40 14.40 11.08 -6.77
C GLY A 40 12.90 10.97 -7.05
N GLY A 41 12.09 11.21 -6.03
CA GLY A 41 10.65 11.40 -6.15
C GLY A 41 9.93 10.16 -6.70
N LEU A 42 9.17 10.32 -7.78
CA LEU A 42 8.47 9.22 -8.46
C LEU A 42 9.42 8.13 -8.97
N PHE A 43 10.66 8.47 -9.34
CA PHE A 43 11.65 7.47 -9.78
C PHE A 43 12.04 6.52 -8.66
N LEU A 44 12.22 7.04 -7.43
CA LEU A 44 12.44 6.21 -6.25
C LEU A 44 11.27 5.25 -6.03
N VAL A 45 10.03 5.74 -6.11
CA VAL A 45 8.82 4.94 -5.92
C VAL A 45 8.69 3.86 -6.99
N PHE A 46 9.04 4.16 -8.24
CA PHE A 46 9.11 3.18 -9.31
C PHE A 46 10.10 2.05 -8.99
N LEU A 47 11.29 2.36 -8.47
CA LEU A 47 12.27 1.34 -8.08
C LEU A 47 11.79 0.47 -6.91
N ILE A 48 11.15 1.07 -5.90
CA ILE A 48 10.51 0.34 -4.79
C ILE A 48 9.46 -0.62 -5.35
N THR A 49 8.58 -0.11 -6.21
CA THR A 49 7.52 -0.88 -6.89
C THR A 49 8.14 -2.06 -7.64
N LEU A 50 9.18 -1.83 -8.44
CA LEU A 50 9.86 -2.87 -9.22
C LEU A 50 10.42 -4.00 -8.34
N ALA A 51 10.93 -3.67 -7.15
CA ALA A 51 11.47 -4.66 -6.22
C ALA A 51 10.38 -5.56 -5.61
N VAL A 52 9.19 -5.02 -5.32
CA VAL A 52 8.13 -5.71 -4.56
C VAL A 52 7.07 -6.36 -5.46
N LEU A 53 6.86 -5.81 -6.67
CA LEU A 53 5.82 -6.20 -7.62
C LEU A 53 5.78 -7.70 -7.95
N PRO A 54 6.91 -8.41 -8.16
CA PRO A 54 6.86 -9.83 -8.50
C PRO A 54 6.18 -10.66 -7.40
N LEU A 55 6.48 -10.39 -6.13
CA LEU A 55 5.93 -11.15 -5.02
C LEU A 55 4.45 -10.83 -4.79
N THR A 56 4.06 -9.56 -4.92
CA THR A 56 2.65 -9.16 -4.76
C THR A 56 1.75 -9.73 -5.86
N ILE A 57 2.22 -9.79 -7.11
CA ILE A 57 1.52 -10.51 -8.19
C ILE A 57 1.39 -12.00 -7.85
N LYS A 58 2.45 -12.62 -7.34
CA LYS A 58 2.47 -14.04 -6.98
C LYS A 58 1.47 -14.35 -5.86
N GLN A 59 1.35 -13.47 -4.86
CA GLN A 59 0.37 -13.55 -3.78
C GLN A 59 -1.07 -13.44 -4.29
N LEU A 60 -1.37 -12.45 -5.14
CA LEU A 60 -2.71 -12.28 -5.71
C LEU A 60 -3.12 -13.48 -6.59
N LYS A 61 -2.21 -14.01 -7.41
CA LYS A 61 -2.43 -15.24 -8.18
C LYS A 61 -2.68 -16.46 -7.29
N TYR A 62 -1.97 -16.55 -6.16
CA TYR A 62 -2.19 -17.62 -5.22
C TYR A 62 -3.55 -17.51 -4.53
N GLU A 63 -3.96 -16.29 -4.16
CA GLU A 63 -5.26 -16.05 -3.53
C GLU A 63 -6.40 -16.42 -4.47
N GLU A 64 -6.39 -15.93 -5.72
CA GLU A 64 -7.41 -16.25 -6.72
C GLU A 64 -7.50 -17.77 -6.97
N ARG A 65 -6.36 -18.46 -7.12
CA ARG A 65 -6.33 -19.92 -7.34
C ARG A 65 -6.83 -20.75 -6.16
N ARG A 66 -6.78 -20.22 -4.94
CA ARG A 66 -7.31 -20.92 -3.75
C ARG A 66 -8.82 -21.17 -3.88
N HIS A 67 -9.51 -20.37 -4.68
CA HIS A 67 -10.94 -20.47 -4.92
C HIS A 67 -11.32 -21.49 -6.01
N GLU A 68 -10.38 -22.21 -6.63
CA GLU A 68 -10.70 -23.07 -7.79
C GLU A 68 -11.28 -24.44 -7.43
N TYR A 69 -11.04 -24.94 -6.23
CA TYR A 69 -11.46 -26.29 -5.86
C TYR A 69 -12.92 -26.29 -5.38
N ASP A 70 -13.82 -26.94 -6.13
CA ASP A 70 -15.28 -27.07 -5.85
C ASP A 70 -15.62 -27.40 -4.38
N HIS A 71 -14.80 -28.19 -3.69
CA HIS A 71 -15.00 -28.51 -2.27
C HIS A 71 -14.66 -27.35 -1.31
N PHE A 72 -13.73 -26.48 -1.70
CA PHE A 72 -13.30 -25.32 -0.92
C PHE A 72 -14.29 -24.15 -1.02
N TRP A 73 -15.10 -24.10 -2.08
CA TRP A 73 -16.12 -23.07 -2.29
C TRP A 73 -17.06 -22.92 -1.10
N ASN A 74 -17.71 -24.01 -0.68
CA ASN A 74 -18.68 -23.96 0.43
C ASN A 74 -18.04 -23.53 1.75
N TYR A 75 -16.77 -23.86 1.95
CA TYR A 75 -16.00 -23.43 3.13
C TYR A 75 -15.60 -21.96 3.05
N LEU A 76 -15.12 -21.47 1.90
CA LEU A 76 -14.80 -20.05 1.71
C LEU A 76 -16.05 -19.16 1.81
N TYR A 77 -17.22 -19.67 1.38
CA TYR A 77 -18.51 -19.01 1.56
C TYR A 77 -18.93 -18.90 3.03
N SER A 78 -18.51 -19.84 3.90
CA SER A 78 -18.83 -19.78 5.33
C SER A 78 -17.90 -18.87 6.12
N LEU A 79 -16.71 -18.57 5.58
CA LEU A 79 -15.79 -17.61 6.18
C LEU A 79 -16.29 -16.18 6.01
N GLY A 80 -16.16 -15.39 7.08
CA GLY A 80 -16.39 -13.96 7.04
C GLY A 80 -15.48 -13.25 6.04
N PHE A 81 -15.93 -12.12 5.51
CA PHE A 81 -15.23 -11.31 4.51
C PHE A 81 -13.74 -11.06 4.84
N PHE A 82 -13.45 -10.57 6.05
CA PHE A 82 -12.08 -10.32 6.48
C PHE A 82 -11.25 -11.60 6.59
N SER A 83 -11.86 -12.70 6.98
CA SER A 83 -11.16 -13.99 7.12
C SER A 83 -10.69 -14.55 5.79
N ARG A 84 -11.30 -14.16 4.66
CA ARG A 84 -10.88 -14.59 3.32
C ARG A 84 -9.56 -13.93 2.91
N HIS A 85 -9.47 -12.61 3.07
CA HIS A 85 -8.35 -11.79 2.55
C HIS A 85 -7.34 -11.35 3.61
N LYS A 86 -7.48 -11.83 4.85
CA LYS A 86 -6.68 -11.37 6.01
C LYS A 86 -5.19 -11.39 5.75
N ASP A 87 -4.67 -12.50 5.22
CA ASP A 87 -3.23 -12.66 5.05
C ASP A 87 -2.68 -11.65 4.03
N LEU A 88 -3.38 -11.45 2.90
CA LEU A 88 -3.02 -10.42 1.93
C LEU A 88 -3.04 -9.03 2.57
N ILE A 89 -4.09 -8.70 3.31
CA ILE A 89 -4.21 -7.39 3.97
C ILE A 89 -3.03 -7.16 4.92
N VAL A 90 -2.69 -8.17 5.74
CA VAL A 90 -1.54 -8.11 6.66
C VAL A 90 -0.23 -7.96 5.89
N ASP A 91 -0.03 -8.71 4.80
CA ASP A 91 1.16 -8.61 3.97
C ASP A 91 1.35 -7.20 3.39
N TYR A 92 0.28 -6.58 2.87
CA TYR A 92 0.34 -5.19 2.38
C TYR A 92 0.67 -4.20 3.51
N PHE A 93 0.11 -4.36 4.71
CA PHE A 93 0.45 -3.50 5.86
C PHE A 93 1.92 -3.68 6.29
N CYS A 94 2.43 -4.90 6.33
CA CYS A 94 3.84 -5.17 6.59
C CYS A 94 4.74 -4.51 5.54
N LEU A 95 4.34 -4.52 4.28
CA LEU A 95 5.06 -3.86 3.20
C LEU A 95 5.09 -2.33 3.38
N ILE A 96 3.93 -1.72 3.64
CA ILE A 96 3.79 -0.28 3.90
C ILE A 96 4.67 0.13 5.07
N LEU A 97 4.65 -0.65 6.17
CA LEU A 97 5.47 -0.37 7.35
C LEU A 97 6.96 -0.46 7.03
N GLY A 98 7.39 -1.46 6.26
CA GLY A 98 8.78 -1.62 5.83
C GLY A 98 9.27 -0.41 5.01
N ILE A 99 8.49 0.01 4.01
CA ILE A 99 8.78 1.19 3.18
C ILE A 99 8.83 2.45 4.03
N THR A 100 7.82 2.67 4.87
CA THR A 100 7.67 3.87 5.72
C THR A 100 8.84 4.01 6.68
N LEU A 101 9.22 2.93 7.40
CA LEU A 101 10.32 2.98 8.36
C LEU A 101 11.67 3.15 7.68
N SER A 102 11.91 2.45 6.56
CA SER A 102 13.15 2.63 5.79
C SER A 102 13.35 4.06 5.31
N ILE A 103 12.29 4.69 4.80
CA ILE A 103 12.35 6.10 4.37
C ILE A 103 12.50 7.03 5.56
N SER A 104 11.77 6.82 6.65
CA SER A 104 11.85 7.66 7.86
C SER A 104 13.27 7.68 8.42
N VAL A 105 13.89 6.50 8.56
CA VAL A 105 15.27 6.36 9.06
C VAL A 105 16.26 6.97 8.06
N SER A 106 16.11 6.70 6.76
CA SER A 106 16.99 7.25 5.74
C SER A 106 16.92 8.78 5.67
N TYR A 107 15.73 9.37 5.84
CA TYR A 107 15.54 10.82 5.87
C TYR A 107 16.32 11.49 7.00
N LEU A 108 16.43 10.84 8.16
CA LEU A 108 17.19 11.33 9.31
C LEU A 108 18.71 11.20 9.13
N ILE A 109 19.16 10.07 8.57
CA ILE A 109 20.59 9.76 8.46
C ILE A 109 21.24 10.49 7.28
N LEU A 110 20.52 10.67 6.17
CA LEU A 110 21.07 11.29 4.96
C LEU A 110 21.29 12.80 5.15
N PRO A 111 22.35 13.36 4.55
CA PRO A 111 22.55 14.81 4.49
C PRO A 111 21.34 15.52 3.87
N THR A 112 21.05 16.74 4.33
CA THR A 112 19.86 17.51 3.93
C THR A 112 19.74 17.75 2.44
N ASN A 113 20.86 18.02 1.76
CA ASN A 113 20.92 18.17 0.31
C ASN A 113 20.56 16.88 -0.42
N VAL A 114 20.96 15.72 0.12
CA VAL A 114 20.66 14.41 -0.46
C VAL A 114 19.20 14.04 -0.23
N SER A 115 18.71 14.15 1.00
CA SER A 115 17.32 13.82 1.31
C SER A 115 16.32 14.73 0.60
N SER A 116 16.63 16.03 0.48
CA SER A 116 15.77 16.97 -0.27
C SER A 116 15.72 16.68 -1.78
N SER A 117 16.80 16.11 -2.34
CA SER A 117 16.85 15.69 -3.75
C SER A 117 16.14 14.36 -3.98
N ILE A 118 16.43 13.35 -3.16
CA ILE A 118 15.86 11.99 -3.32
C ILE A 118 14.36 11.98 -3.03
N PHE A 119 13.89 12.77 -2.06
CA PHE A 119 12.50 12.79 -1.63
C PHE A 119 11.73 14.04 -2.11
N SER A 120 12.19 14.68 -3.19
CA SER A 120 11.65 15.96 -3.66
C SER A 120 10.13 15.95 -3.85
N ASP A 121 9.60 14.95 -4.56
CA ASP A 121 8.18 14.90 -4.91
C ASP A 121 7.31 14.62 -3.68
N GLN A 122 7.81 13.82 -2.73
CA GLN A 122 7.14 13.59 -1.45
C GLN A 122 7.08 14.88 -0.64
N ILE A 123 8.20 15.61 -0.53
CA ILE A 123 8.27 16.90 0.19
C ILE A 123 7.31 17.92 -0.45
N LEU A 124 7.27 18.01 -1.78
CA LEU A 124 6.34 18.88 -2.51
C LEU A 124 4.87 18.50 -2.26
N THR A 125 4.58 17.21 -2.20
CA THR A 125 3.22 16.73 -1.90
C THR A 125 2.78 17.16 -0.50
N ILE A 126 3.65 16.99 0.50
CA ILE A 126 3.39 17.38 1.89
C ILE A 126 3.16 18.89 2.02
N SER A 127 3.97 19.71 1.34
CA SER A 127 3.80 21.17 1.38
C SER A 127 2.53 21.63 0.66
N SER A 128 2.12 20.95 -0.41
CA SER A 128 0.87 21.26 -1.11
C SER A 128 -0.38 20.97 -0.28
N ILE A 129 -0.35 19.92 0.55
CA ILE A 129 -1.45 19.54 1.43
C ILE A 129 -1.57 20.54 2.58
N THR A 130 -0.45 20.87 3.23
CA THR A 130 -0.41 21.79 4.38
C THR A 130 -0.68 23.26 4.01
N GLY A 131 -0.26 23.72 2.83
CA GLY A 131 -0.43 25.11 2.38
C GLY A 131 -1.83 25.51 1.92
N HIS A 132 -2.75 24.56 1.71
CA HIS A 132 -4.11 24.79 1.20
C HIS A 132 -5.21 24.47 2.23
N ALA A 133 -4.88 24.50 3.52
CA ALA A 133 -5.84 24.30 4.62
C ALA A 133 -6.61 25.60 4.92
N THR A 134 -7.49 26.02 4.02
CA THR A 134 -8.55 26.98 4.37
C THR A 134 -9.66 26.21 5.10
N ALA A 135 -10.08 26.68 6.28
CA ALA A 135 -10.94 25.93 7.22
C ALA A 135 -12.28 25.40 6.63
N SER A 136 -12.80 25.99 5.55
CA SER A 136 -14.01 25.49 4.88
C SER A 136 -13.69 24.34 3.92
N GLY A 137 -14.26 23.16 4.14
CA GLY A 137 -14.23 22.05 3.19
C GLY A 137 -13.05 21.06 3.32
N ILE A 138 -12.30 21.12 4.43
CA ILE A 138 -11.16 20.21 4.71
C ILE A 138 -11.60 18.74 4.63
N PHE A 139 -12.72 18.38 5.26
CA PHE A 139 -13.27 17.02 5.22
C PHE A 139 -13.49 16.52 3.78
N SER A 140 -14.19 17.30 2.95
CA SER A 140 -14.48 16.93 1.57
C SER A 140 -13.19 16.78 0.76
N LYS A 141 -12.21 17.66 0.98
CA LYS A 141 -10.92 17.60 0.29
C LYS A 141 -10.16 16.31 0.63
N ILE A 142 -10.06 15.98 1.91
CA ILE A 142 -9.43 14.74 2.40
C ILE A 142 -10.16 13.53 1.81
N LEU A 143 -11.49 13.48 1.99
CA LEU A 143 -12.32 12.37 1.54
C LEU A 143 -12.18 12.11 0.03
N PHE A 144 -12.34 13.15 -0.81
CA PHE A 144 -12.27 12.98 -2.26
C PHE A 144 -10.86 12.69 -2.77
N ASN A 145 -9.81 13.21 -2.11
CA ASN A 145 -8.43 12.87 -2.43
C ASN A 145 -8.18 11.36 -2.23
N ASN A 146 -8.54 10.85 -1.05
CA ASN A 146 -8.34 9.45 -0.71
C ASN A 146 -9.25 8.51 -1.53
N ILE A 147 -10.50 8.91 -1.81
CA ILE A 147 -11.36 8.17 -2.77
C ILE A 147 -10.70 8.13 -4.16
N GLY A 148 -10.12 9.24 -4.63
CA GLY A 148 -9.39 9.30 -5.89
C GLY A 148 -8.24 8.30 -5.94
N VAL A 149 -7.40 8.26 -4.90
CA VAL A 149 -6.31 7.28 -4.77
C VAL A 149 -6.86 5.85 -4.80
N MET A 150 -7.93 5.57 -4.06
CA MET A 150 -8.56 4.25 -4.02
C MET A 150 -9.07 3.79 -5.38
N VAL A 151 -9.78 4.66 -6.12
CA VAL A 151 -10.30 4.35 -7.46
C VAL A 151 -9.15 4.06 -8.43
N ILE A 152 -8.07 4.85 -8.37
CA ILE A 152 -6.91 4.62 -9.23
C ILE A 152 -6.20 3.32 -8.82
N CYS A 153 -6.08 3.00 -7.53
CA CYS A 153 -5.58 1.70 -7.05
C CYS A 153 -6.37 0.55 -7.66
N PHE A 154 -7.70 0.60 -7.62
CA PHE A 154 -8.55 -0.41 -8.25
C PHE A 154 -8.29 -0.52 -9.76
N ALA A 155 -8.32 0.61 -10.48
CA ALA A 155 -8.14 0.63 -11.93
C ALA A 155 -6.76 0.09 -12.34
N PHE A 156 -5.68 0.54 -11.69
CA PHE A 156 -4.32 0.08 -11.97
C PHE A 156 -4.15 -1.41 -11.66
N SER A 157 -4.74 -1.89 -10.57
CA SER A 157 -4.71 -3.31 -10.24
C SER A 157 -5.54 -4.14 -11.23
N LEU A 158 -6.64 -3.60 -11.75
CA LEU A 158 -7.46 -4.26 -12.77
C LEU A 158 -6.69 -4.45 -14.09
N PHE A 159 -5.96 -3.44 -14.54
CA PHE A 159 -5.20 -3.51 -15.80
C PHE A 159 -3.84 -4.21 -15.67
N TYR A 160 -3.17 -4.10 -14.52
CA TYR A 160 -1.81 -4.58 -14.33
C TYR A 160 -1.66 -5.62 -13.20
N SER A 161 -2.77 -6.24 -12.78
CA SER A 161 -2.93 -7.24 -11.70
C SER A 161 -2.49 -6.80 -10.29
N SER A 162 -1.31 -6.22 -10.11
CA SER A 162 -0.85 -5.67 -8.82
C SER A 162 -0.45 -4.20 -8.96
N GLY A 163 -0.95 -3.51 -9.99
CA GLY A 163 -0.59 -2.12 -10.29
C GLY A 163 -0.86 -1.12 -9.15
N ALA A 164 -1.80 -1.43 -8.24
CA ALA A 164 -2.03 -0.64 -7.03
C ALA A 164 -0.79 -0.46 -6.16
N ILE A 165 0.18 -1.38 -6.24
CA ILE A 165 1.39 -1.32 -5.40
C ILE A 165 2.21 -0.06 -5.65
N PHE A 166 2.17 0.49 -6.86
CA PHE A 166 2.82 1.78 -7.16
C PHE A 166 2.25 2.92 -6.30
N LEU A 167 0.92 3.04 -6.22
CA LEU A 167 0.26 4.07 -5.42
C LEU A 167 0.34 3.81 -3.91
N ILE A 168 0.32 2.54 -3.50
CA ILE A 168 0.52 2.17 -2.10
C ILE A 168 1.95 2.52 -1.66
N SER A 169 2.97 2.20 -2.47
CA SER A 169 4.35 2.58 -2.23
C SER A 169 4.55 4.11 -2.27
N TRP A 170 3.85 4.82 -3.15
CA TRP A 170 3.82 6.29 -3.15
C TRP A 170 3.33 6.83 -1.81
N ASN A 171 2.15 6.43 -1.33
CA ASN A 171 1.59 6.92 -0.06
C ASN A 171 2.46 6.51 1.14
N ALA A 172 3.00 5.29 1.15
CA ALA A 172 3.94 4.85 2.17
C ALA A 172 5.23 5.70 2.17
N SER A 173 5.72 6.12 0.99
CA SER A 173 6.88 7.01 0.88
C SER A 173 6.60 8.42 1.41
N VAL A 174 5.41 8.96 1.13
CA VAL A 174 4.98 10.25 1.67
C VAL A 174 4.90 10.18 3.19
N LEU A 175 4.25 9.15 3.75
CA LEU A 175 4.21 8.92 5.19
C LEU A 175 5.61 8.80 5.79
N GLY A 176 6.51 8.05 5.15
CA GLY A 176 7.89 7.91 5.61
C GLY A 176 8.65 9.25 5.69
N VAL A 177 8.45 10.13 4.71
CA VAL A 177 9.07 11.47 4.72
C VAL A 177 8.45 12.34 5.81
N VAL A 178 7.13 12.32 5.98
CA VAL A 178 6.44 13.06 7.06
C VAL A 178 6.95 12.61 8.44
N VAL A 179 7.04 11.30 8.66
CA VAL A 179 7.55 10.73 9.91
C VAL A 179 9.02 11.10 10.12
N GLY A 180 9.85 11.01 9.07
CA GLY A 180 11.25 11.44 9.12
C GLY A 180 11.42 12.93 9.45
N GLN A 181 10.60 13.81 8.84
CA GLN A 181 10.59 15.25 9.11
C GLN A 181 10.14 15.56 10.54
N GLY A 182 9.04 14.96 10.98
CA GLY A 182 8.52 15.13 12.34
C GLY A 182 9.53 14.65 13.38
N ALA A 183 10.15 13.48 13.15
CA ALA A 183 11.16 12.94 14.04
C ALA A 183 12.40 13.86 14.11
N LYS A 184 12.82 14.45 12.98
CA LYS A 184 13.94 15.39 12.93
C LYS A 184 13.71 16.64 13.77
N ASN A 185 12.46 17.12 13.83
CA ASN A 185 12.08 18.31 14.60
C ASN A 185 11.88 18.03 16.10
N LEU A 186 11.78 16.76 16.49
CA LEU A 186 11.61 16.35 17.89
C LEU A 186 12.96 15.88 18.47
N MET A 187 13.19 14.57 18.56
CA MET A 187 14.38 13.98 19.21
C MET A 187 15.23 13.14 18.24
N GLY A 188 14.97 13.23 16.94
CA GLY A 188 15.59 12.37 15.93
C GLY A 188 15.05 10.94 16.01
N LEU A 189 15.94 9.96 15.84
CA LEU A 189 15.58 8.55 15.68
C LEU A 189 14.62 7.98 16.76
N PRO A 190 14.79 8.28 18.07
CA PRO A 190 13.89 7.78 19.11
C PRO A 190 12.44 8.26 18.99
N SER A 191 12.21 9.36 18.26
CA SER A 191 10.86 9.91 18.07
C SER A 191 10.10 9.34 16.88
N ILE A 192 10.73 8.48 16.04
CA ILE A 192 10.04 7.84 14.91
C ILE A 192 8.76 7.10 15.34
N PRO A 193 8.78 6.22 16.37
CA PRO A 193 7.57 5.50 16.77
C PRO A 193 6.47 6.48 17.18
N LEU A 194 6.81 7.50 17.98
CA LEU A 194 5.85 8.50 18.46
C LEU A 194 5.18 9.25 17.30
N VAL A 195 5.96 9.71 16.33
CA VAL A 195 5.43 10.42 15.16
C VAL A 195 4.62 9.47 14.28
N LEU A 196 5.07 8.24 14.05
CA LEU A 196 4.29 7.26 13.30
C LEU A 196 2.94 6.96 13.98
N PHE A 197 2.94 6.81 15.31
CA PHE A 197 1.72 6.56 16.09
C PHE A 197 0.70 7.70 15.98
N SER A 198 1.12 8.95 15.77
CA SER A 198 0.16 10.06 15.58
C SER A 198 -0.60 9.99 14.25
N TYR A 199 -0.07 9.30 13.23
CA TYR A 199 -0.75 9.13 11.94
C TYR A 199 -1.58 7.84 11.85
N LEU A 200 -1.33 6.85 12.72
CA LEU A 200 -2.07 5.58 12.69
C LEU A 200 -3.60 5.71 12.81
N PRO A 201 -4.18 6.62 13.64
CA PRO A 201 -5.63 6.67 13.86
C PRO A 201 -6.46 6.82 12.58
N HIS A 202 -6.02 7.64 11.63
CA HIS A 202 -6.67 7.77 10.32
C HIS A 202 -5.97 6.90 9.26
N GLY A 203 -4.63 6.85 9.26
CA GLY A 203 -3.85 6.18 8.23
C GLY A 203 -4.16 4.69 8.10
N ILE A 204 -4.47 3.98 9.18
CA ILE A 204 -4.83 2.56 9.08
C ILE A 204 -6.10 2.34 8.26
N PHE A 205 -7.06 3.27 8.34
CA PHE A 205 -8.31 3.21 7.60
C PHE A 205 -8.12 3.61 6.13
N GLU A 206 -7.33 4.66 5.87
CA GLU A 206 -7.01 5.07 4.49
C GLU A 206 -6.26 3.98 3.73
N PHE A 207 -5.18 3.44 4.31
CA PHE A 207 -4.44 2.33 3.72
C PHE A 207 -5.31 1.08 3.58
N SER A 208 -6.21 0.79 4.52
CA SER A 208 -7.19 -0.29 4.34
C SER A 208 -8.01 -0.08 3.07
N GLY A 209 -8.51 1.13 2.83
CA GLY A 209 -9.22 1.47 1.59
C GLY A 209 -8.41 1.17 0.32
N TYR A 210 -7.14 1.61 0.29
CA TYR A 210 -6.25 1.40 -0.86
C TYR A 210 -5.93 -0.07 -1.09
N ILE A 211 -5.65 -0.81 -0.01
CA ILE A 211 -5.35 -2.23 -0.05
C ILE A 211 -6.56 -3.01 -0.57
N LEU A 212 -7.75 -2.78 -0.01
CA LEU A 212 -8.96 -3.49 -0.44
C LEU A 212 -9.28 -3.22 -1.91
N ALA A 213 -9.14 -1.98 -2.38
CA ALA A 213 -9.31 -1.63 -3.78
C ALA A 213 -8.26 -2.28 -4.69
N GLY A 214 -7.00 -2.34 -4.25
CA GLY A 214 -5.92 -3.04 -4.94
C GLY A 214 -6.15 -4.54 -5.05
N ILE A 215 -6.60 -5.19 -3.96
CA ILE A 215 -6.96 -6.60 -3.95
C ILE A 215 -8.15 -6.86 -4.87
N ALA A 216 -9.20 -6.04 -4.79
CA ALA A 216 -10.40 -6.14 -5.64
C ALA A 216 -10.05 -6.08 -7.13
N GLY A 217 -9.29 -5.07 -7.54
CA GLY A 217 -8.87 -4.93 -8.93
C GLY A 217 -7.97 -6.08 -9.37
N GLY A 218 -7.06 -6.52 -8.49
CA GLY A 218 -6.07 -7.54 -8.82
C GLY A 218 -6.64 -8.95 -8.97
N ILE A 219 -7.51 -9.38 -8.06
CA ILE A 219 -8.19 -10.68 -8.16
C ILE A 219 -9.12 -10.68 -9.39
N LEU A 220 -9.86 -9.58 -9.62
CA LEU A 220 -10.71 -9.44 -10.80
C LEU A 220 -9.90 -9.46 -12.11
N SER A 221 -8.73 -8.81 -12.16
CA SER A 221 -7.79 -8.85 -13.28
C SER A 221 -7.40 -10.29 -13.63
N ILE A 222 -7.01 -11.06 -12.61
CA ILE A 222 -6.57 -12.44 -12.77
C ILE A 222 -7.73 -13.31 -13.27
N ALA A 223 -8.92 -13.18 -12.67
CA ALA A 223 -10.10 -13.92 -13.10
C ALA A 223 -10.52 -13.59 -14.55
N LEU A 224 -10.42 -12.32 -14.97
CA LEU A 224 -10.70 -11.90 -16.35
C LEU A 224 -9.68 -12.43 -17.36
N ALA A 225 -8.41 -12.47 -16.99
CA ALA A 225 -7.34 -12.96 -17.87
C ALA A 225 -7.40 -14.48 -18.11
N ARG A 226 -8.18 -15.21 -17.32
CA ARG A 226 -8.27 -16.68 -17.38
C ARG A 226 -9.49 -17.12 -18.19
N HIS A 227 -9.25 -17.58 -19.42
CA HIS A 227 -10.29 -18.00 -20.36
C HIS A 227 -11.07 -19.28 -19.99
N LYS A 228 -10.72 -19.96 -18.89
CA LYS A 228 -11.30 -21.26 -18.51
C LYS A 228 -12.26 -21.21 -17.32
N GLU A 229 -12.50 -20.03 -16.74
CA GLU A 229 -13.32 -19.93 -15.54
C GLU A 229 -14.81 -20.14 -15.83
N SER A 230 -15.48 -20.87 -14.94
CA SER A 230 -16.93 -21.02 -15.04
C SER A 230 -17.63 -19.67 -14.83
N ARG A 231 -18.77 -19.46 -15.51
CA ARG A 231 -19.57 -18.23 -15.32
C ARG A 231 -19.93 -18.00 -13.84
N LYS A 232 -20.11 -19.06 -13.06
CA LYS A 232 -20.38 -19.01 -11.62
C LYS A 232 -19.16 -18.48 -10.84
N HIS A 233 -17.96 -18.99 -11.14
CA HIS A 233 -16.71 -18.51 -10.56
C HIS A 233 -16.51 -17.01 -10.81
N PHE A 234 -16.64 -16.59 -12.09
CA PHE A 234 -16.46 -15.19 -12.45
C PHE A 234 -17.42 -14.24 -11.72
N LEU A 235 -18.72 -14.58 -11.66
CA LEU A 235 -19.70 -13.77 -10.95
C LEU A 235 -19.41 -13.66 -9.45
N PHE A 236 -18.89 -14.73 -8.84
CA PHE A 236 -18.46 -14.68 -7.45
C PHE A 236 -17.29 -13.72 -7.25
N VAL A 237 -16.24 -13.83 -8.06
CA VAL A 237 -15.07 -12.93 -7.96
C VAL A 237 -15.49 -11.49 -8.15
N LEU A 238 -16.41 -11.22 -9.09
CA LEU A 238 -16.97 -9.89 -9.31
C LEU A 238 -17.72 -9.36 -8.07
N GLN A 239 -18.58 -10.18 -7.48
CA GLN A 239 -19.32 -9.79 -6.26
C GLN A 239 -18.38 -9.53 -5.08
N ASP A 240 -17.38 -10.40 -4.88
CA ASP A 240 -16.39 -10.23 -3.81
C ASP A 240 -15.54 -8.97 -4.03
N SER A 241 -15.16 -8.68 -5.28
CA SER A 241 -14.45 -7.45 -5.65
C SER A 241 -15.28 -6.18 -5.40
N LEU A 242 -16.59 -6.21 -5.71
CA LEU A 242 -17.50 -5.10 -5.42
C LEU A 242 -17.68 -4.90 -3.90
N LEU A 243 -17.74 -5.98 -3.12
CA LEU A 243 -17.82 -5.91 -1.66
C LEU A 243 -16.52 -5.33 -1.06
N LEU A 244 -15.36 -5.73 -1.58
CA LEU A 244 -14.06 -5.16 -1.21
C LEU A 244 -14.01 -3.64 -1.46
N LEU A 245 -14.50 -3.18 -2.62
CA LEU A 245 -14.60 -1.74 -2.91
C LEU A 245 -15.54 -1.00 -1.97
N ALA A 246 -16.73 -1.56 -1.72
CA ALA A 246 -17.70 -0.95 -0.81
C ALA A 246 -17.12 -0.79 0.61
N MET A 247 -16.43 -1.83 1.11
CA MET A 247 -15.74 -1.79 2.39
C MET A 247 -14.57 -0.79 2.38
N GLY A 248 -13.83 -0.67 1.28
CA GLY A 248 -12.79 0.33 1.12
C GLY A 248 -13.32 1.77 1.24
N ILE A 249 -14.48 2.06 0.64
CA ILE A 249 -15.15 3.36 0.77
C ILE A 249 -15.50 3.65 2.24
N VAL A 250 -16.06 2.67 2.94
CA VAL A 250 -16.40 2.80 4.37
C VAL A 250 -15.16 3.13 5.19
N PHE A 251 -14.05 2.44 4.95
CA PHE A 251 -12.80 2.73 5.66
C PHE A 251 -12.26 4.13 5.36
N ILE A 252 -12.22 4.55 4.09
CA ILE A 252 -11.77 5.91 3.74
C ILE A 252 -12.65 6.98 4.40
N PHE A 253 -13.97 6.75 4.45
CA PHE A 253 -14.88 7.65 5.13
C PHE A 253 -14.59 7.77 6.64
N ILE A 254 -14.34 6.64 7.31
CA ILE A 254 -13.93 6.62 8.73
C ILE A 254 -12.58 7.33 8.91
N GLY A 255 -11.60 7.05 8.05
CA GLY A 255 -10.30 7.69 8.07
C GLY A 255 -10.40 9.21 7.96
N ALA A 256 -11.20 9.71 7.00
CA ALA A 256 -11.41 11.15 6.81
C ALA A 256 -12.09 11.83 8.00
N ILE A 257 -13.05 11.17 8.67
CA ILE A 257 -13.65 11.70 9.90
C ILE A 257 -12.58 11.82 10.98
N ILE A 258 -11.81 10.76 11.19
CA ILE A 258 -10.78 10.72 12.22
C ILE A 258 -9.73 11.79 11.95
N GLU A 259 -9.23 11.90 10.73
CA GLU A 259 -8.20 12.89 10.38
C GLU A 259 -8.65 14.32 10.68
N VAL A 260 -9.88 14.68 10.30
CA VAL A 260 -10.45 16.01 10.59
C VAL A 260 -10.59 16.29 12.08
N MET A 261 -10.76 15.27 12.92
CA MET A 261 -10.80 15.45 14.38
C MET A 261 -9.42 15.69 15.00
N PHE A 262 -8.34 15.33 14.31
CA PHE A 262 -6.96 15.40 14.81
C PHE A 262 -6.11 16.49 14.13
N ILE A 263 -6.63 17.16 13.08
CA ILE A 263 -6.06 18.34 12.43
C ILE A 263 -6.63 19.61 13.06
#